data_AF-A0A9E3GNF2-F1
#
_entry.id   AF-A0A9E3GNF2-F1
#
_cell.length_a   1.000
_cell.length_b   1.000
_cell.length_c   1.000
_cell.angle_alpha   90.00
_cell.angle_beta   90.00
_cell.angle_gamma   90.00
#
_symmetry.space_group_name_H-M   'P 1'
#
loop_
_entity.id
_entity.type
_entity.pdbx_description
1 polymer ?
#
loop_
_entity_poly.entity_id
_entity_poly.type
_entity_poly.pdbx_seq_one_letter_code
_entity_poly.pdbx_strand_id
1 'polypeptide(L)'
;MARVADPPSSPPGPAAAGAHDRSPSRPVAPGPSLSTARLRLRWVAAGVAAVVVAMALGLAIGPVRLGVVDVGRELLGLPTGLRDQERAIVVDIRLPRVVLGLLVGAMLSLAGASYQGVFRNPLADPYLLGAAAGAGLGVTIAVVTRAA
;
A
#
# COMPACT_ATOMS: atom_id res chain seq x y z
N MET A 1 -80.52 19.54 -51.03
CA MET A 1 -79.71 20.09 -49.92
C MET A 1 -78.25 19.75 -50.20
N ALA A 2 -77.53 20.68 -50.84
CA ALA A 2 -76.16 20.49 -51.30
C ALA A 2 -75.16 20.74 -50.15
N ARG A 3 -74.24 19.80 -49.93
CA ARG A 3 -73.13 19.94 -48.97
C ARG A 3 -72.11 20.92 -49.54
N VAL A 4 -71.86 22.00 -48.80
CA VAL A 4 -70.74 22.93 -49.00
C VAL A 4 -69.45 22.15 -48.76
N ALA A 5 -68.54 22.18 -49.73
CA ALA A 5 -67.20 21.61 -49.62
C ALA A 5 -66.25 22.69 -49.08
N ASP A 6 -65.52 22.37 -48.01
CA ASP A 6 -64.49 23.26 -47.45
C ASP A 6 -63.28 23.38 -48.40
N PRO A 7 -62.64 24.56 -48.49
CA PRO A 7 -61.47 24.77 -49.33
C PRO A 7 -60.21 24.08 -48.75
N PRO A 8 -59.21 23.74 -49.61
CA PRO A 8 -58.00 23.04 -49.17
C PRO A 8 -57.11 23.92 -48.29
N SER A 9 -56.64 23.36 -47.18
CA SER A 9 -55.67 23.96 -46.28
C SER A 9 -54.33 24.23 -46.98
N SER A 10 -53.79 25.44 -46.82
CA SER A 10 -52.50 25.88 -47.38
C SER A 10 -51.32 24.99 -46.95
N PRO A 11 -50.26 24.83 -47.78
CA PRO A 11 -49.10 24.04 -47.41
C PRO A 11 -48.33 24.68 -46.24
N PRO A 12 -47.77 23.89 -45.31
CA PRO A 12 -46.96 24.42 -44.22
C PRO A 12 -45.68 25.07 -44.79
N GLY A 13 -45.42 26.31 -44.39
CA GLY A 13 -44.23 27.06 -44.81
C GLY A 13 -42.92 26.41 -44.34
N PRO A 14 -41.79 26.70 -45.01
CA PRO A 14 -40.47 26.18 -44.66
C PRO A 14 -39.93 26.90 -43.41
N ALA A 15 -40.43 26.55 -42.23
CA ALA A 15 -40.03 27.17 -40.98
C ALA A 15 -39.90 26.15 -39.83
N ALA A 16 -39.03 25.15 -40.00
CA ALA A 16 -38.64 24.29 -38.88
C ALA A 16 -37.26 23.59 -39.02
N ALA A 17 -36.37 24.06 -39.91
CA ALA A 17 -35.06 23.43 -40.13
C ALA A 17 -33.90 24.09 -39.35
N GLY A 18 -34.17 24.78 -38.24
CA GLY A 18 -33.15 25.58 -37.55
C GLY A 18 -33.36 25.78 -36.05
N ALA A 19 -34.15 24.93 -35.39
CA ALA A 19 -34.20 24.92 -33.93
C ALA A 19 -32.97 24.16 -33.41
N HIS A 20 -31.84 24.85 -33.34
CA HIS A 20 -30.71 24.46 -32.51
C HIS A 20 -31.26 23.99 -31.15
N ASP A 21 -31.13 22.70 -30.87
CA ASP A 21 -31.33 22.10 -29.57
C ASP A 21 -30.30 22.73 -28.60
N ARG A 22 -30.64 23.92 -28.11
CA ARG A 22 -29.96 24.61 -27.01
C ARG A 22 -30.58 24.14 -25.70
N SER A 23 -30.68 22.82 -25.54
CA SER A 23 -30.87 22.24 -24.21
C SER A 23 -29.75 22.80 -23.31
N PRO A 24 -30.08 23.52 -22.22
CA PRO A 24 -29.07 24.06 -21.33
C PRO A 24 -28.21 22.89 -20.85
N SER A 25 -26.90 22.97 -21.13
CA SER A 25 -25.94 21.97 -20.67
C SER A 25 -26.13 21.84 -19.17
N ARG A 26 -26.60 20.66 -18.73
CA ARG A 26 -26.77 20.38 -17.30
C ARG A 26 -25.45 20.70 -16.62
N PRO A 27 -25.43 21.52 -15.56
CA PRO A 27 -24.20 21.78 -14.83
C PRO A 27 -23.61 20.42 -14.43
N VAL A 28 -22.43 20.12 -14.97
CA VAL A 28 -21.68 18.92 -14.61
C VAL A 28 -21.43 19.02 -13.11
N ALA A 29 -22.06 18.13 -12.34
CA ALA A 29 -21.84 18.07 -10.91
C ALA A 29 -20.32 17.97 -10.67
N PRO A 30 -19.74 18.76 -9.75
CA PRO A 30 -18.33 18.63 -9.39
C PRO A 30 -18.04 17.15 -9.11
N GLY A 31 -17.07 16.58 -9.85
CA GLY A 31 -16.64 15.20 -9.61
C GLY A 31 -16.22 15.02 -8.14
N PRO A 32 -16.27 13.79 -7.60
CA PRO A 32 -15.96 13.55 -6.20
C PRO A 32 -14.61 14.19 -5.84
N SER A 33 -14.64 15.17 -4.93
CA SER A 33 -13.43 15.80 -4.43
C SER A 33 -12.60 14.72 -3.75
N LEU A 34 -11.38 14.48 -4.25
CA LEU A 34 -10.43 13.57 -3.64
C LEU A 34 -10.08 14.11 -2.24
N SER A 35 -10.82 13.67 -1.23
CA SER A 35 -10.54 13.99 0.17
C SER A 35 -9.15 13.45 0.47
N THR A 36 -8.18 14.35 0.60
CA THR A 36 -6.81 13.99 0.93
C THR A 36 -6.85 13.34 2.31
N ALA A 37 -6.53 12.04 2.38
CA ALA A 37 -6.47 11.33 3.65
C ALA A 37 -5.38 11.99 4.52
N ARG A 38 -5.80 12.88 5.42
CA ARG A 38 -4.90 13.54 6.36
C ARG A 38 -4.45 12.52 7.39
N LEU A 39 -3.30 11.91 7.16
CA LEU A 39 -2.65 11.02 8.11
C LEU A 39 -2.32 11.85 9.36
N ARG A 40 -3.11 11.67 10.42
CA ARG A 40 -2.93 12.45 11.66
C ARG A 40 -1.55 12.14 12.21
N LEU A 41 -0.76 13.15 12.55
CA LEU A 41 0.60 13.00 13.10
C LEU A 41 0.66 11.99 14.25
N ARG A 42 -0.37 11.93 15.09
CA ARG A 42 -0.49 10.93 16.17
C ARG A 42 -0.41 9.48 15.71
N TRP A 43 -0.96 9.15 14.54
CA TRP A 43 -0.95 7.79 14.00
C TRP A 43 0.42 7.43 13.41
N VAL A 44 1.10 8.40 12.78
CA VAL A 44 2.49 8.23 12.36
C VAL A 44 3.38 8.01 13.58
N ALA A 45 3.25 8.87 14.59
CA ALA A 45 4.01 8.76 15.84
C ALA A 45 3.74 7.42 16.54
N ALA A 46 2.49 6.98 16.62
CA ALA A 46 2.14 5.69 17.19
C ALA A 46 2.74 4.51 16.39
N GLY A 47 2.71 4.58 15.05
CA GLY A 47 3.33 3.56 14.20
C GLY A 47 4.85 3.48 14.39
N VAL A 48 5.53 4.63 14.43
CA VAL A 48 6.97 4.70 14.70
C VAL A 48 7.29 4.14 16.09
N ALA A 49 6.52 4.53 17.12
CA ALA A 49 6.69 4.00 18.47
C ALA A 49 6.49 2.47 18.51
N ALA A 50 5.49 1.94 17.81
CA ALA A 50 5.25 0.52 17.72
C ALA A 50 6.44 -0.23 17.07
N VAL A 51 7.03 0.33 16.01
CA VAL A 51 8.23 -0.24 15.37
C VAL A 51 9.42 -0.25 16.34
N VAL A 52 9.67 0.85 17.05
CA VAL A 52 10.76 0.93 18.04
C VAL A 52 10.58 -0.09 19.15
N VAL A 53 9.35 -0.23 19.69
CA VAL A 53 9.04 -1.25 20.70
C VAL A 53 9.25 -2.65 20.14
N ALA A 54 8.79 -2.94 18.92
CA ALA A 54 8.98 -4.25 18.29
C ALA A 54 10.47 -4.59 18.11
N MET A 55 11.31 -3.60 17.72
CA MET A 55 12.75 -3.79 17.64
C MET A 55 13.36 -4.10 19.01
N ALA A 56 13.01 -3.32 20.04
CA ALA A 56 13.49 -3.55 21.40
C ALA A 56 13.10 -4.95 21.92
N LEU A 57 11.85 -5.36 21.70
CA LEU A 57 11.37 -6.69 22.03
C LEU A 57 12.10 -7.79 21.24
N GLY A 58 12.34 -7.57 19.94
CA GLY A 58 13.08 -8.51 19.10
C GLY A 58 14.53 -8.72 19.52
N LEU A 59 15.18 -7.68 20.08
CA LEU A 59 16.51 -7.80 20.68
C LEU A 59 16.47 -8.42 22.08
N ALA A 60 15.47 -8.10 22.89
CA ALA A 60 15.39 -8.55 24.28
C ALA A 60 14.92 -10.01 24.42
N ILE A 61 13.93 -10.43 23.62
CA ILE A 61 13.31 -11.74 23.71
C ILE A 61 14.18 -12.77 22.99
N GLY A 62 14.61 -13.79 23.74
CA GLY A 62 15.31 -14.93 23.18
C GLY A 62 15.51 -16.04 24.21
N PRO A 63 16.10 -17.18 23.80
CA PRO A 63 16.30 -18.32 24.70
C PRO A 63 17.21 -17.98 25.88
N VAL A 64 18.14 -17.05 25.67
CA VAL A 64 19.07 -16.55 26.68
C VAL A 64 18.52 -15.25 27.26
N ARG A 65 18.37 -15.20 28.59
CA ARG A 65 18.00 -13.97 29.31
C ARG A 65 19.21 -13.04 29.35
N LEU A 66 19.09 -11.89 28.69
CA LEU A 66 20.10 -10.84 28.68
C LEU A 66 19.54 -9.60 29.34
N GLY A 67 20.36 -8.85 30.07
CA GLY A 67 19.97 -7.55 30.61
C GLY A 67 19.68 -6.58 29.47
N VAL A 68 18.46 -6.05 29.38
CA VAL A 68 18.05 -5.13 28.29
C VAL A 68 18.96 -3.89 28.23
N VAL A 69 19.41 -3.43 29.39
CA VAL A 69 20.36 -2.31 29.50
C VAL A 69 21.72 -2.67 28.91
N ASP A 70 22.22 -3.88 29.13
CA ASP A 70 23.52 -4.31 28.61
C ASP A 70 23.47 -4.57 27.10
N VAL A 71 22.36 -5.09 26.57
CA VAL A 71 22.11 -5.17 25.12
C VAL A 71 22.13 -3.78 24.48
N GLY A 72 21.47 -2.80 25.13
CA GLY A 72 21.46 -1.41 24.66
C GLY A 72 22.85 -0.77 24.68
N ARG A 73 23.62 -0.99 25.75
CA ARG A 73 25.01 -0.53 25.86
C ARG A 73 25.91 -1.18 24.80
N GLU A 74 25.75 -2.48 24.55
CA GLU A 74 26.52 -3.21 23.54
C GLU A 74 26.28 -2.63 22.15
N LEU A 75 25.02 -2.34 21.82
CA LEU A 75 24.65 -1.75 20.53
C LEU A 75 25.21 -0.33 20.35
N LEU A 76 25.39 0.40 21.45
CA LEU A 76 26.00 1.74 21.48
C LEU A 76 27.53 1.70 21.60
N GLY A 77 28.15 0.51 21.64
CA GLY A 77 29.60 0.35 21.83
C GLY A 77 30.11 0.76 23.21
N LEU A 78 29.24 0.78 24.23
CA LEU A 78 29.58 1.11 25.61
C LEU A 78 30.06 -0.14 26.37
N PRO A 79 30.82 0.02 27.48
CA PRO A 79 31.23 -1.12 28.31
C PRO A 79 30.01 -1.89 28.82
N THR A 80 30.05 -3.21 28.67
CA THR A 80 28.97 -4.12 29.08
C THR A 80 29.48 -5.21 30.01
N GLY A 81 28.58 -5.78 30.81
CA GLY A 81 28.87 -6.98 31.61
C GLY A 81 28.63 -8.30 30.85
N LEU A 82 28.46 -8.24 29.52
CA LEU A 82 28.14 -9.41 28.70
C LEU A 82 29.38 -10.27 28.50
N ARG A 83 29.20 -11.59 28.52
CA ARG A 83 30.24 -12.54 28.11
C ARG A 83 30.38 -12.55 26.59
N ASP A 84 31.53 -12.95 26.06
CA ASP A 84 31.79 -13.00 24.61
C ASP A 84 30.73 -13.78 23.82
N GLN A 85 30.26 -14.90 24.38
CA GLN A 85 29.20 -15.71 23.78
C GLN A 85 27.84 -14.98 23.75
N GLU A 86 27.52 -14.21 24.79
CA GLU A 86 26.28 -13.43 24.87
C GLU A 86 26.31 -12.26 23.88
N ARG A 87 27.48 -11.64 23.73
CA ARG A 87 27.75 -10.61 22.74
C ARG A 87 27.55 -11.12 21.31
N ALA A 88 28.12 -12.27 20.97
CA ALA A 88 27.93 -12.91 19.67
C ALA A 88 26.44 -13.21 19.39
N ILE A 89 25.68 -13.65 20.40
CA ILE A 89 24.23 -13.86 20.24
C ILE A 89 23.51 -12.56 19.88
N VAL A 90 23.86 -11.44 20.52
CA VAL A 90 23.24 -10.14 20.22
C VAL A 90 23.62 -9.66 18.82
N VAL A 91 24.91 -9.65 18.50
CA VAL A 91 25.46 -9.01 17.28
C VAL A 91 25.30 -9.89 16.05
N ASP A 92 25.53 -11.19 16.15
CA ASP A 92 25.57 -12.09 14.98
C ASP A 92 24.25 -12.81 14.72
N ILE A 93 23.34 -12.86 15.70
CA ILE A 93 22.08 -13.61 15.59
C ILE A 93 20.86 -12.69 15.73
N ARG A 94 20.73 -11.96 16.84
CA ARG A 94 19.52 -11.17 17.10
C ARG A 94 19.43 -9.92 16.25
N LEU A 95 20.51 -9.15 16.20
CA LEU A 95 20.55 -7.89 15.45
C LEU A 95 20.27 -8.10 13.95
N PRO A 96 20.90 -9.05 13.24
CA PRO A 96 20.62 -9.27 11.82
C PRO A 96 19.18 -9.70 11.59
N ARG A 97 18.60 -10.51 12.49
CA ARG A 97 17.21 -10.96 12.41
C ARG A 97 16.21 -9.82 12.56
N VAL A 98 16.45 -8.90 13.49
CA VAL A 98 15.58 -7.73 13.72
C VAL A 98 15.66 -6.76 12.56
N VAL A 99 16.87 -6.49 12.05
CA VAL A 99 17.08 -5.66 10.87
C VAL A 99 16.38 -6.27 9.65
N LEU A 100 16.54 -7.58 9.43
CA LEU A 100 15.87 -8.27 8.33
C LEU A 100 14.34 -8.19 8.46
N GLY A 101 13.80 -8.40 9.66
CA GLY A 101 12.36 -8.27 9.91
C GLY A 101 11.83 -6.87 9.60
N LEU A 102 12.57 -5.82 9.98
CA LEU A 102 12.24 -4.43 9.67
C LEU A 102 12.21 -4.18 8.16
N LEU A 103 13.27 -4.61 7.46
CA LEU A 103 13.40 -4.42 6.01
C LEU A 103 12.29 -5.18 5.25
N VAL A 104 12.04 -6.44 5.61
CA VAL A 104 10.99 -7.24 4.99
C VAL A 104 9.62 -6.61 5.23
N GLY A 105 9.30 -6.20 6.47
CA GLY A 105 8.04 -5.54 6.78
C GLY A 105 7.84 -4.25 6.00
N ALA A 106 8.89 -3.42 5.88
CA ALA A 106 8.85 -2.19 5.10
C ALA A 106 8.61 -2.45 3.61
N MET A 107 9.33 -3.43 3.02
CA MET A 107 9.14 -3.81 1.62
C MET A 107 7.74 -4.36 1.34
N LEU A 108 7.20 -5.21 2.24
CA LEU A 108 5.84 -5.74 2.11
C LEU A 108 4.78 -4.63 2.17
N SER A 109 4.95 -3.67 3.09
CA SER A 109 4.03 -2.53 3.21
C SER A 109 4.08 -1.63 1.95
N LEU A 110 5.28 -1.37 1.43
CA LEU A 110 5.47 -0.60 0.20
C LEU A 110 4.88 -1.32 -1.03
N ALA A 111 5.11 -2.62 -1.16
CA ALA A 111 4.55 -3.43 -2.24
C ALA A 111 3.01 -3.43 -2.16
N GLY A 112 2.42 -3.70 -0.99
CA GLY A 112 0.97 -3.65 -0.80
C GLY A 112 0.37 -2.31 -1.19
N ALA A 113 0.92 -1.20 -0.68
CA ALA A 113 0.43 0.14 -0.99
C ALA A 113 0.56 0.47 -2.49
N SER A 114 1.67 0.09 -3.13
CA SER A 114 1.90 0.31 -4.56
C SER A 114 0.90 -0.47 -5.42
N TYR A 115 0.68 -1.75 -5.12
CA TYR A 115 -0.26 -2.60 -5.84
C TYR A 115 -1.70 -2.13 -5.67
N GLN A 116 -2.11 -1.81 -4.44
CA GLN A 116 -3.44 -1.24 -4.17
C GLN A 116 -3.65 0.08 -4.93
N GLY A 117 -2.61 0.92 -5.03
CA GLY A 117 -2.63 2.17 -5.80
C GLY A 117 -2.78 1.96 -7.30
N VAL A 118 -1.97 1.07 -7.89
CA VAL A 118 -1.99 0.76 -9.33
C VAL A 118 -3.32 0.17 -9.77
N PHE A 119 -3.82 -0.83 -9.04
CA PHE A 119 -5.08 -1.50 -9.37
C PHE A 119 -6.31 -0.72 -8.89
N ARG A 120 -6.11 0.34 -8.09
CA ARG A 120 -7.19 1.06 -7.40
C ARG A 120 -8.16 0.10 -6.69
N ASN A 121 -7.62 -0.98 -6.15
CA ASN A 121 -8.37 -2.04 -5.48
C ASN A 121 -7.73 -2.29 -4.10
N PRO A 122 -8.42 -1.96 -2.99
CA PRO A 122 -7.88 -2.14 -1.64
C PRO A 122 -7.64 -3.61 -1.27
N LEU A 123 -8.18 -4.56 -2.04
CA LEU A 123 -7.97 -6.00 -1.87
C LEU A 123 -6.82 -6.56 -2.72
N ALA A 124 -6.13 -5.73 -3.51
CA ALA A 124 -5.00 -6.19 -4.30
C ALA A 124 -3.82 -6.52 -3.37
N ASP A 125 -3.30 -7.74 -3.51
CA ASP A 125 -2.16 -8.26 -2.76
C ASP A 125 -1.08 -8.75 -3.77
N PRO A 126 0.18 -8.27 -3.66
CA PRO A 126 1.28 -8.75 -4.49
C PRO A 126 1.44 -10.28 -4.51
N TYR A 127 1.11 -10.97 -3.42
CA TYR A 127 1.21 -12.43 -3.34
C TYR A 127 0.24 -13.14 -4.29
N LEU A 128 -0.94 -12.58 -4.52
CA LEU A 128 -1.95 -13.16 -5.42
C LEU A 128 -1.56 -13.06 -6.90
N LEU A 129 -0.62 -12.17 -7.24
CA LEU A 129 -0.14 -11.96 -8.61
C LEU A 129 1.11 -12.78 -8.94
N GLY A 130 1.46 -13.76 -8.09
CA GLY A 130 2.52 -14.72 -8.36
C GLY A 130 3.92 -14.29 -7.92
N ALA A 131 4.07 -13.15 -7.24
CA ALA A 131 5.37 -12.66 -6.77
C ALA A 131 6.07 -13.68 -5.85
N ALA A 132 5.32 -14.33 -4.94
CA ALA A 132 5.86 -15.35 -4.04
C ALA A 132 6.27 -16.64 -4.75
N ALA A 133 5.46 -17.10 -5.71
CA ALA A 133 5.76 -18.28 -6.51
C ALA A 133 7.01 -18.05 -7.38
N GLY A 134 7.14 -16.87 -7.99
CA GLY A 134 8.33 -16.48 -8.75
C GLY A 134 9.59 -16.40 -7.89
N ALA A 135 9.51 -15.82 -6.69
CA ALA A 135 10.62 -15.81 -5.75
C ALA A 135 11.05 -17.23 -5.33
N GLY A 136 10.09 -18.11 -5.03
CA GLY A 136 10.35 -19.52 -4.70
C GLY A 136 11.05 -20.26 -5.84
N LEU A 137 10.54 -20.15 -7.06
CA LEU A 137 11.17 -20.73 -8.25
C LEU A 137 12.59 -20.20 -8.45
N GLY A 138 12.81 -18.89 -8.32
CA GLY A 138 14.13 -18.28 -8.45
C GLY A 138 15.13 -18.81 -7.42
N VAL A 139 14.72 -18.97 -6.16
CA VAL A 139 15.54 -19.59 -5.12
C VAL A 139 15.85 -21.04 -5.47
N THR A 140 14.86 -21.83 -5.89
CA THR A 140 15.07 -23.23 -6.30
C THR A 140 16.08 -23.34 -7.44
N ILE A 141 15.93 -22.53 -8.49
CA ILE A 141 16.87 -22.51 -9.61
C ILE A 141 18.26 -22.15 -9.12
N ALA A 142 18.42 -21.06 -8.36
CA ALA A 142 19.73 -20.62 -7.87
C ALA A 142 20.42 -21.66 -6.97
N VAL A 143 19.66 -22.36 -6.12
CA VAL A 143 20.20 -23.43 -5.28
C VAL A 143 20.63 -24.62 -6.13
N VAL A 144 19.79 -25.08 -7.06
CA VAL A 144 20.09 -26.24 -7.90
C VAL A 144 21.26 -25.96 -8.84
N THR A 145 21.35 -24.77 -9.43
CA THR A 145 22.43 -24.43 -10.37
C THR A 145 23.74 -24.08 -9.70
N ARG A 146 23.73 -23.59 -8.44
CA ARG A 146 24.96 -23.37 -7.64
C ARG A 146 25.43 -24.64 -6.94
N ALA A 147 24.54 -25.61 -6.74
CA ALA A 147 24.87 -26.92 -6.18
C ALA A 147 25.35 -27.93 -7.24
N ALA A 148 25.28 -27.58 -8.53
CA ALA A 148 25.82 -28.33 -9.68
C ALA A 148 27.17 -27.72 -10.12
#